data_AF-A0A4Q8BAU6-F1
#
_entry.id   AF-A0A4Q8BAU6-F1
#
_cell.length_a   1.000
_cell.length_b   1.000
_cell.length_c   1.000
_cell.angle_alpha   90.00
_cell.angle_beta   90.00
_cell.angle_gamma   90.00
#
_symmetry.space_group_name_H-M   'P 1'
#
loop_
_entity.id
_entity.type
_entity.pdbx_description
1 polymer ?
#
loop_
_entity_poly.entity_id
_entity_poly.type
_entity_poly.pdbx_seq_one_letter_code
_entity_poly.pdbx_strand_id
1 'polypeptide(L)'
;MRRHQARSLLALTPALLVLAACNATAVPDPSAAKTAAATDASVAASPTPSICTPEQAKITWSRVSQEKKLTNVFVRDGAASKTTLVHKEDGVQPTLSGTPLLTGWIPTLADSLSTTKGLPVETQPTSDDEAELARTTLAENKQSGTVVAFSGIIKVNATFTASCPGTKTNPMIGTFSSWGTPTTGILHCSITPAASTFAHLARKYCKASQ
;
A
#
# COMPACT_ATOMS: atom_id res chain seq x y z
N MET A 1 -18.51 -37.43 -16.81
CA MET A 1 -19.53 -38.24 -16.11
C MET A 1 -20.24 -37.37 -15.10
N ARG A 2 -21.58 -37.40 -15.10
CA ARG A 2 -22.48 -36.67 -14.20
C ARG A 2 -22.57 -37.32 -12.82
N ARG A 3 -22.83 -36.50 -11.77
CA ARG A 3 -23.84 -36.64 -10.67
C ARG A 3 -23.53 -35.55 -9.63
N HIS A 4 -24.23 -34.43 -9.57
CA HIS A 4 -25.52 -34.15 -8.90
C HIS A 4 -25.64 -34.68 -7.47
N GLN A 5 -25.68 -33.76 -6.49
CA GLN A 5 -26.80 -33.40 -5.59
C GLN A 5 -26.23 -32.57 -4.41
N ALA A 6 -26.89 -31.67 -3.66
CA ALA A 6 -28.06 -30.78 -3.76
C ALA A 6 -28.52 -30.52 -2.30
N ARG A 7 -28.94 -29.27 -2.01
CA ARG A 7 -29.74 -28.80 -0.85
C ARG A 7 -29.00 -28.70 0.50
N SER A 8 -29.20 -27.67 1.35
CA SER A 8 -30.45 -26.98 1.69
C SER A 8 -30.28 -25.48 2.03
N LEU A 9 -31.34 -24.73 1.72
CA LEU A 9 -31.69 -23.37 2.12
C LEU A 9 -32.27 -23.31 3.54
N LEU A 10 -32.08 -22.18 4.23
CA LEU A 10 -32.98 -21.49 5.18
C LEU A 10 -32.32 -20.11 5.46
N ALA A 11 -32.77 -18.94 4.97
CA ALA A 11 -34.00 -18.17 5.27
C ALA A 11 -34.14 -17.87 6.78
N LEU A 12 -34.50 -16.68 7.30
CA LEU A 12 -34.72 -15.31 6.83
C LEU A 12 -35.09 -14.49 8.11
N THR A 13 -34.61 -13.25 8.25
CA THR A 13 -35.29 -12.09 8.92
C THR A 13 -35.44 -12.01 10.48
N PRO A 14 -35.72 -10.80 11.04
CA PRO A 14 -35.04 -10.23 12.22
C PRO A 14 -35.95 -10.08 13.45
N ALA A 15 -35.35 -9.71 14.59
CA ALA A 15 -36.10 -9.29 15.77
C ALA A 15 -36.04 -7.77 15.95
N LEU A 16 -37.20 -7.15 15.75
CA LEU A 16 -37.63 -5.83 16.20
C LEU A 16 -38.29 -5.97 17.59
N LEU A 17 -38.61 -4.83 18.23
CA LEU A 17 -39.28 -4.61 19.54
C LEU A 17 -38.33 -4.30 20.70
N VAL A 18 -38.57 -3.29 21.55
CA VAL A 18 -39.83 -2.96 22.23
C VAL A 18 -39.99 -1.44 22.47
N LEU A 19 -41.12 -0.87 22.04
CA LEU A 19 -41.74 0.33 22.64
C LEU A 19 -42.56 -0.11 23.86
N ALA A 20 -42.44 0.59 24.98
CA ALA A 20 -43.40 0.52 26.08
C ALA A 20 -43.98 1.92 26.33
N ALA A 21 -45.31 2.00 26.23
CA ALA A 21 -46.14 3.11 26.67
C ALA A 21 -46.90 2.71 27.95
N CYS A 22 -47.65 3.69 28.50
CA CYS A 22 -48.56 3.67 29.67
C CYS A 22 -47.91 4.25 30.95
N ASN A 23 -48.51 5.19 31.69
CA ASN A 23 -49.93 5.54 31.86
C ASN A 23 -50.12 7.02 32.23
N ALA A 24 -51.30 7.55 31.90
CA ALA A 24 -51.80 8.86 32.30
C ALA A 24 -52.72 8.76 33.54
N THR A 25 -52.64 9.76 34.43
CA THR A 25 -53.68 10.35 35.31
C THR A 25 -52.96 11.42 36.18
N ALA A 26 -53.46 12.55 36.66
CA ALA A 26 -54.65 13.40 36.48
C ALA A 26 -54.25 14.80 37.04
N VAL A 27 -54.92 15.86 36.57
CA VAL A 27 -54.85 17.30 36.98
C VAL A 27 -55.92 17.57 38.09
N PRO A 28 -56.03 18.68 38.86
CA PRO A 28 -55.31 19.99 38.96
C PRO A 28 -54.94 20.48 40.40
N ASP A 29 -54.13 21.55 40.51
CA ASP A 29 -54.48 22.77 41.30
C ASP A 29 -53.54 23.95 40.93
N PRO A 30 -54.00 25.22 40.83
CA PRO A 30 -53.21 26.37 40.40
C PRO A 30 -52.79 27.23 41.60
N SER A 31 -51.48 27.37 41.84
CA SER A 31 -50.94 28.53 42.57
C SER A 31 -49.42 28.63 42.45
N ALA A 32 -48.99 29.77 41.89
CA ALA A 32 -47.77 30.52 42.19
C ALA A 32 -46.45 29.75 42.43
N ALA A 33 -45.57 29.75 41.43
CA ALA A 33 -44.14 29.99 41.67
C ALA A 33 -43.44 30.40 40.37
N LYS A 34 -42.75 31.54 40.47
CA LYS A 34 -41.85 32.14 39.50
C LYS A 34 -40.62 31.23 39.36
N THR A 35 -40.42 30.59 38.20
CA THR A 35 -39.23 29.76 37.94
C THR A 35 -38.52 30.25 36.69
N ALA A 36 -37.24 30.57 36.87
CA ALA A 36 -36.33 31.08 35.86
C ALA A 36 -36.27 30.14 34.65
N ALA A 37 -36.42 30.71 33.46
CA ALA A 37 -36.03 30.04 32.22
C ALA A 37 -34.50 29.93 32.19
N ALA A 38 -33.97 28.80 32.67
CA ALA A 38 -32.64 28.36 32.28
C ALA A 38 -32.75 27.93 30.81
N THR A 39 -32.38 28.82 29.90
CA THR A 39 -32.12 28.46 28.52
C THR A 39 -30.85 27.62 28.54
N ASP A 40 -31.01 26.30 28.50
CA ASP A 40 -29.92 25.37 28.32
C ASP A 40 -29.39 25.56 26.89
N ALA A 41 -28.47 26.51 26.74
CA ALA A 41 -27.74 26.74 25.51
C ALA A 41 -26.81 25.55 25.33
N SER A 42 -27.34 24.49 24.73
CA SER A 42 -26.54 23.42 24.15
C SER A 42 -25.54 24.09 23.20
N VAL A 43 -24.28 24.16 23.64
CA VAL A 43 -23.16 24.60 22.82
C VAL A 43 -23.03 23.55 21.73
N ALA A 44 -23.65 23.82 20.57
CA ALA A 44 -23.46 23.04 19.38
C ALA A 44 -21.95 23.01 19.11
N ALA A 45 -21.34 21.84 19.30
CA ALA A 45 -19.95 21.61 18.96
C ALA A 45 -19.75 22.10 17.52
N SER A 46 -18.88 23.10 17.34
CA SER A 46 -18.53 23.58 16.01
C SER A 46 -18.10 22.38 15.18
N PRO A 47 -18.65 22.17 13.97
CA PRO A 47 -18.30 21.03 13.15
C PRO A 47 -16.79 21.07 12.95
N THR A 48 -16.12 20.00 13.36
CA THR A 48 -14.70 19.81 13.10
C THR A 48 -14.50 20.03 11.60
N PRO A 49 -13.55 20.87 11.17
CA PRO A 49 -13.35 21.10 9.74
C PRO A 49 -13.15 19.74 9.06
N SER A 50 -13.99 19.44 8.07
CA SER A 50 -13.95 18.14 7.40
C SER A 50 -12.56 17.92 6.83
N ILE A 51 -11.84 16.95 7.37
CA ILE A 51 -10.57 16.53 6.81
C ILE A 51 -10.88 15.96 5.43
N CYS A 52 -10.13 16.41 4.42
CA CYS A 52 -10.35 16.02 3.04
C CYS A 52 -10.24 14.51 2.87
N THR A 53 -11.13 13.92 2.06
CA THR A 53 -11.01 12.51 1.67
C THR A 53 -10.21 12.39 0.36
N PRO A 54 -9.49 11.27 0.13
CA PRO A 54 -8.69 11.08 -1.08
C PRO A 54 -9.47 11.30 -2.38
N GLU A 55 -10.73 10.88 -2.41
CA GLU A 55 -11.60 10.89 -3.60
C GLU A 55 -12.03 12.31 -4.00
N GLN A 56 -12.02 13.23 -3.04
CA GLN A 56 -12.39 14.63 -3.24
C GLN A 56 -11.17 15.51 -3.57
N ALA A 57 -9.96 14.99 -3.39
CA ALA A 57 -8.73 15.75 -3.51
C ALA A 57 -8.27 15.88 -4.96
N LYS A 58 -7.98 17.11 -5.38
CA LYS A 58 -7.18 17.36 -6.58
C LYS A 58 -5.70 17.17 -6.22
N ILE A 59 -5.12 16.07 -6.71
CA ILE A 59 -3.71 15.72 -6.49
C ILE A 59 -2.85 16.29 -7.63
N THR A 60 -1.75 16.93 -7.25
CA THR A 60 -0.71 17.40 -8.18
C THR A 60 0.64 16.85 -7.75
N TRP A 61 1.46 16.45 -8.73
CA TRP A 61 2.74 15.79 -8.52
C TRP A 61 3.90 16.70 -8.87
N SER A 62 4.88 16.76 -7.98
CA SER A 62 6.15 17.46 -8.15
C SER A 62 7.31 16.54 -7.77
N ARG A 63 8.52 16.84 -8.29
CA ARG A 63 9.77 16.14 -7.95
C ARG A 63 9.63 14.61 -7.92
N VAL A 64 9.39 14.02 -9.08
CA VAL A 64 9.35 12.56 -9.23
C VAL A 64 10.75 12.04 -9.47
N SER A 65 11.17 11.07 -8.67
CA SER A 65 12.48 10.41 -8.79
C SER A 65 12.29 8.90 -8.82
N GLN A 66 13.19 8.22 -9.54
CA GLN A 66 13.21 6.77 -9.66
C GLN A 66 14.61 6.24 -9.32
N GLU A 67 14.64 5.17 -8.56
CA GLU A 67 15.87 4.47 -8.17
C GLU A 67 15.71 2.98 -8.44
N LYS A 68 16.67 2.39 -9.15
CA LYS A 68 16.70 0.94 -9.35
C LYS A 68 17.39 0.30 -8.17
N LYS A 69 16.74 -0.67 -7.53
CA LYS A 69 17.25 -1.34 -6.33
C LYS A 69 17.12 -2.85 -6.47
N LEU A 70 18.17 -3.59 -6.09
CA LEU A 70 18.10 -5.04 -5.95
C LEU A 70 17.44 -5.37 -4.62
N THR A 71 16.46 -6.27 -4.64
CA THR A 71 15.76 -6.75 -3.44
C THR A 71 16.35 -8.07 -2.97
N ASN A 72 16.66 -8.99 -3.88
CA ASN A 72 17.32 -10.24 -3.54
C ASN A 72 18.41 -10.59 -4.55
N VAL A 73 19.51 -11.18 -4.06
CA VAL A 73 20.58 -11.70 -4.92
C VAL A 73 21.05 -13.05 -4.41
N PHE A 74 20.97 -14.05 -5.30
CA PHE A 74 21.49 -15.39 -5.08
C PHE A 74 22.71 -15.61 -5.98
N VAL A 75 23.76 -16.20 -5.42
CA VAL A 75 24.96 -16.57 -6.15
C VAL A 75 25.10 -18.08 -6.11
N ARG A 76 25.26 -18.70 -7.29
CA ARG A 76 25.72 -20.07 -7.41
C ARG A 76 27.15 -20.07 -7.91
N ASP A 77 28.04 -20.60 -7.09
CA ASP A 77 29.39 -20.90 -7.52
C ASP A 77 29.41 -22.22 -8.29
N GLY A 78 29.91 -22.17 -9.53
CA GLY A 78 30.02 -23.33 -10.41
C GLY A 78 30.95 -24.42 -9.87
N ALA A 79 31.91 -24.08 -9.00
CA ALA A 79 32.80 -25.06 -8.37
C ALA A 79 32.13 -25.78 -7.19
N ALA A 80 31.35 -25.05 -6.38
CA ALA A 80 30.74 -25.58 -5.16
C ALA A 80 29.32 -26.15 -5.37
N SER A 81 28.69 -25.91 -6.53
CA SER A 81 27.27 -26.21 -6.81
C SER A 81 26.30 -25.69 -5.72
N LYS A 82 26.77 -24.74 -4.91
CA LYS A 82 26.06 -24.20 -3.75
C LYS A 82 25.47 -22.86 -4.11
N THR A 83 24.18 -22.72 -3.88
CA THR A 83 23.48 -21.43 -3.98
C THR A 83 23.48 -20.74 -2.62
N THR A 84 23.84 -19.46 -2.60
CA THR A 84 23.87 -18.63 -1.39
C THR A 84 23.08 -17.34 -1.64
N LEU A 85 22.23 -16.95 -0.69
CA LEU A 85 21.62 -15.62 -0.66
C LEU A 85 22.65 -14.63 -0.11
N VAL A 86 23.09 -13.68 -0.93
CA VAL A 86 24.17 -12.72 -0.58
C VAL A 86 23.66 -11.29 -0.39
N HIS A 87 22.42 -11.03 -0.76
CA HIS A 87 21.75 -9.74 -0.56
C HIS A 87 20.26 -9.99 -0.36
N LYS A 88 19.69 -9.41 0.69
CA LYS A 88 18.26 -9.31 0.92
C LYS A 88 17.95 -7.91 1.43
N GLU A 89 17.00 -7.26 0.79
CA GLU A 89 16.37 -6.05 1.27
C GLU A 89 15.12 -6.44 2.05
N ASP A 90 14.95 -5.89 3.25
CA ASP A 90 13.72 -6.07 4.01
C ASP A 90 12.55 -5.45 3.24
N GLY A 91 11.42 -6.17 3.19
CA GLY A 91 10.32 -5.91 2.26
C GLY A 91 10.03 -4.42 2.10
N VAL A 92 10.09 -3.93 0.86
CA VAL A 92 9.87 -2.51 0.58
C VAL A 92 8.40 -2.22 0.82
N GLN A 93 8.12 -1.18 1.60
CA GLN A 93 6.78 -0.79 2.03
C GLN A 93 6.38 0.54 1.39
N PRO A 94 5.12 0.72 0.97
CA PRO A 94 4.69 2.01 0.47
C PRO A 94 4.59 2.93 1.68
N THR A 95 5.18 4.11 1.59
CA THR A 95 5.20 5.03 2.71
C THR A 95 4.67 6.39 2.30
N LEU A 96 4.00 7.02 3.25
CA LEU A 96 3.50 8.37 3.15
C LEU A 96 4.11 9.20 4.27
N SER A 97 4.63 10.36 3.92
CA SER A 97 5.11 11.36 4.89
C SER A 97 4.48 12.72 4.58
N GLY A 98 4.33 13.58 5.59
CA GLY A 98 3.68 14.89 5.47
C GLY A 98 2.48 15.02 6.40
N THR A 99 1.78 16.16 6.34
CA THR A 99 0.70 16.50 7.26
C THR A 99 -0.64 16.73 6.56
N PRO A 100 -1.76 16.28 7.15
CA PRO A 100 -1.88 15.18 8.12
C PRO A 100 -1.67 13.80 7.47
N LEU A 101 -1.01 12.88 8.19
CA LEU A 101 -0.74 11.51 7.75
C LEU A 101 -2.03 10.70 7.68
N LEU A 102 -2.48 10.36 6.48
CA LEU A 102 -3.62 9.49 6.25
C LEU A 102 -3.16 8.31 5.40
N THR A 103 -2.71 7.23 6.03
CA THR A 103 -2.24 6.00 5.35
C THR A 103 -3.28 5.44 4.36
N GLY A 104 -4.57 5.70 4.59
CA GLY A 104 -5.66 5.39 3.66
C GLY A 104 -5.56 6.07 2.28
N TRP A 105 -4.66 7.03 2.08
CA TRP A 105 -4.43 7.68 0.79
C TRP A 105 -3.49 6.91 -0.14
N ILE A 106 -2.77 5.90 0.36
CA ILE A 106 -1.78 5.16 -0.44
C ILE A 106 -2.38 4.62 -1.76
N PRO A 107 -3.55 3.95 -1.78
CA PRO A 107 -4.15 3.47 -3.02
C PRO A 107 -4.46 4.61 -4.01
N THR A 108 -5.10 5.68 -3.53
CA THR A 108 -5.45 6.83 -4.39
C THR A 108 -4.21 7.56 -4.93
N LEU A 109 -3.16 7.69 -4.12
CA LEU A 109 -1.90 8.30 -4.54
C LEU A 109 -1.16 7.40 -5.55
N ALA A 110 -1.17 6.09 -5.37
CA ALA A 110 -0.61 5.15 -6.33
C ALA A 110 -1.34 5.23 -7.68
N ASP A 111 -2.67 5.19 -7.68
CA ASP A 111 -3.49 5.29 -8.89
C ASP A 111 -3.29 6.65 -9.60
N SER A 112 -3.28 7.74 -8.83
CA SER A 112 -3.05 9.09 -9.34
C SER A 112 -1.66 9.22 -9.97
N LEU A 113 -0.62 8.74 -9.30
CA LEU A 113 0.75 8.79 -9.82
C LEU A 113 0.89 7.94 -11.08
N SER A 114 0.30 6.75 -11.08
CA SER A 114 0.30 5.83 -12.23
C SER A 114 -0.37 6.46 -13.44
N THR A 115 -1.55 7.05 -13.25
CA THR A 115 -2.31 7.70 -14.32
C THR A 115 -1.62 8.97 -14.83
N THR A 116 -1.09 9.80 -13.92
CA THR A 116 -0.57 11.12 -14.27
C THR A 116 0.85 11.06 -14.86
N LYS A 117 1.66 10.08 -14.43
CA LYS A 117 3.07 9.97 -14.81
C LYS A 117 3.40 8.71 -15.62
N GLY A 118 2.45 7.80 -15.81
CA GLY A 118 2.66 6.55 -16.54
C GLY A 118 3.63 5.60 -15.82
N LEU A 119 3.73 5.69 -14.50
CA LEU A 119 4.63 4.86 -13.70
C LEU A 119 3.84 3.73 -13.07
N PRO A 120 4.22 2.45 -13.23
CA PRO A 120 3.59 1.39 -12.46
C PRO A 120 3.94 1.61 -10.98
N VAL A 121 2.92 1.60 -10.12
CA VAL A 121 3.07 1.79 -8.67
C VAL A 121 2.31 0.73 -7.91
N GLU A 122 3.04 -0.06 -7.14
CA GLU A 122 2.50 -1.06 -6.23
C GLU A 122 1.99 -0.42 -4.94
N THR A 123 1.07 -1.11 -4.25
CA THR A 123 0.50 -0.66 -2.97
C THR A 123 0.61 -1.70 -1.87
N GLN A 124 1.05 -2.91 -2.22
CA GLN A 124 1.33 -4.00 -1.29
C GLN A 124 2.83 -4.06 -1.06
N PRO A 125 3.31 -4.58 0.08
CA PRO A 125 4.71 -4.94 0.29
C PRO A 125 5.30 -5.79 -0.84
N THR A 126 6.60 -5.69 -1.11
CA THR A 126 7.28 -6.68 -1.96
C THR A 126 7.17 -8.06 -1.33
N SER A 127 6.86 -9.09 -2.12
CA SER A 127 6.69 -10.45 -1.60
C SER A 127 7.98 -11.26 -1.70
N ASP A 128 8.09 -12.32 -0.89
CA ASP A 128 9.19 -13.29 -1.01
C ASP A 128 9.05 -14.15 -2.29
N ASP A 129 7.91 -14.12 -3.00
CA ASP A 129 7.68 -14.94 -4.21
C ASP A 129 8.67 -14.59 -5.33
N GLU A 130 9.07 -13.31 -5.41
CA GLU A 130 10.05 -12.85 -6.38
C GLU A 130 11.45 -13.41 -6.09
N ALA A 131 11.78 -13.55 -4.80
CA ALA A 131 13.01 -14.18 -4.35
C ALA A 131 12.98 -15.69 -4.65
N GLU A 132 11.85 -16.34 -4.40
CA GLU A 132 11.61 -17.75 -4.71
C GLU A 132 11.71 -18.04 -6.20
N LEU A 133 11.14 -17.17 -7.04
CA LEU A 133 11.26 -17.26 -8.49
C LEU A 133 12.73 -17.16 -8.93
N ALA A 134 13.46 -16.14 -8.47
CA ALA A 134 14.87 -15.97 -8.79
C ALA A 134 15.71 -17.18 -8.34
N ARG A 135 15.44 -17.73 -7.15
CA ARG A 135 16.11 -18.92 -6.62
C ARG A 135 15.82 -20.16 -7.47
N THR A 136 14.57 -20.35 -7.87
CA THR A 136 14.13 -21.48 -8.70
C THR A 136 14.77 -21.40 -10.09
N THR A 137 14.75 -20.21 -10.72
CA THR A 137 15.41 -20.02 -12.02
C THR A 137 16.91 -20.31 -11.94
N LEU A 138 17.57 -19.94 -10.83
CA LEU A 138 18.98 -20.26 -10.62
C LEU A 138 19.22 -21.76 -10.48
N ALA A 139 18.35 -22.47 -9.74
CA ALA A 139 18.45 -23.91 -9.56
C ALA A 139 18.31 -24.66 -10.90
N GLU A 140 17.42 -24.20 -11.77
CA GLU A 140 17.16 -24.79 -13.09
C GLU A 140 18.23 -24.42 -14.14
N ASN A 141 18.98 -23.34 -13.92
CA ASN A 141 20.02 -22.92 -14.85
C ASN A 141 21.15 -23.96 -14.92
N LYS A 142 21.50 -24.45 -16.11
CA LYS A 142 22.54 -25.49 -16.30
C LYS A 142 23.91 -24.95 -16.72
N GLN A 143 24.10 -23.63 -16.77
CA GLN A 143 25.37 -23.06 -17.20
C GLN A 143 26.44 -23.21 -16.13
N SER A 144 27.65 -23.50 -16.61
CA SER A 144 28.86 -23.64 -15.80
C SER A 144 29.41 -22.27 -15.37
N GLY A 145 30.22 -22.29 -14.31
CA GLY A 145 30.82 -21.09 -13.72
C GLY A 145 29.88 -20.35 -12.75
N THR A 146 30.31 -19.17 -12.32
CA THR A 146 29.54 -18.34 -11.38
C THR A 146 28.34 -17.69 -12.06
N VAL A 147 27.17 -17.92 -11.47
CA VAL A 147 25.89 -17.39 -11.94
C VAL A 147 25.21 -16.64 -10.79
N VAL A 148 24.65 -15.48 -11.09
CA VAL A 148 23.92 -14.63 -10.14
C VAL A 148 22.47 -14.55 -10.59
N ALA A 149 21.53 -14.99 -9.76
CA ALA A 149 20.13 -14.68 -9.95
C ALA A 149 19.72 -13.53 -9.04
N PHE A 150 18.88 -12.65 -9.53
CA PHE A 150 18.47 -11.46 -8.79
C PHE A 150 16.98 -11.17 -8.98
N SER A 151 16.42 -10.51 -7.97
CA SER A 151 15.19 -9.73 -8.10
C SER A 151 15.47 -8.27 -7.73
N GLY A 152 14.71 -7.37 -8.33
CA GLY A 152 14.86 -5.94 -8.09
C GLY A 152 13.61 -5.16 -8.48
N ILE A 153 13.53 -3.92 -8.00
CA ILE A 153 12.40 -3.02 -8.18
C ILE A 153 12.89 -1.66 -8.65
N ILE A 154 11.98 -0.89 -9.26
CA ILE A 154 12.18 0.54 -9.48
C ILE A 154 11.43 1.27 -8.37
N LYS A 155 12.14 1.74 -7.34
CA LYS A 155 11.58 2.56 -6.28
C LYS A 155 11.24 3.94 -6.85
N VAL A 156 10.06 4.44 -6.54
CA VAL A 156 9.54 5.74 -6.95
C VAL A 156 9.32 6.59 -5.71
N ASN A 157 9.90 7.79 -5.68
CA ASN A 157 9.58 8.80 -4.67
C ASN A 157 9.06 10.05 -5.36
N ALA A 158 7.93 10.57 -4.90
CA ALA A 158 7.29 11.74 -5.48
C ALA A 158 6.67 12.63 -4.40
N THR A 159 6.84 13.95 -4.55
CA THR A 159 6.17 14.93 -3.69
C THR A 159 4.80 15.24 -4.27
N PHE A 160 3.76 15.22 -3.45
CA PHE A 160 2.40 15.57 -3.87
C PHE A 160 1.89 16.81 -3.14
N THR A 161 0.95 17.48 -3.79
CA THR A 161 0.11 18.50 -3.18
C THR A 161 -1.35 18.14 -3.47
N ALA A 162 -2.14 18.00 -2.42
CA ALA A 162 -3.56 17.67 -2.47
C ALA A 162 -4.39 18.87 -2.01
N SER A 163 -5.26 19.36 -2.89
CA SER A 163 -6.15 20.49 -2.64
C SER A 163 -7.60 20.05 -2.77
N CYS A 164 -8.46 20.50 -1.87
CA CYS A 164 -9.83 20.00 -1.80
C CYS A 164 -10.81 21.13 -2.16
N PRO A 165 -11.54 21.01 -3.28
CA PRO A 165 -12.44 22.07 -3.71
C PRO A 165 -13.50 22.33 -2.64
N GLY A 166 -13.73 23.61 -2.32
CA GLY A 166 -14.76 24.02 -1.37
C GLY A 166 -14.34 24.00 0.11
N THR A 167 -13.13 23.56 0.45
CA THR A 167 -12.59 23.71 1.81
C THR A 167 -11.68 24.94 1.90
N LYS A 168 -11.76 25.69 3.01
CA LYS A 168 -10.81 26.78 3.32
C LYS A 168 -9.51 26.27 3.94
N THR A 169 -9.22 24.99 3.81
CA THR A 169 -8.05 24.36 4.40
C THR A 169 -6.82 24.56 3.51
N ASN A 170 -5.66 24.69 4.14
CA ASN A 170 -4.38 24.71 3.42
C ASN A 170 -4.21 23.38 2.65
N PRO A 171 -3.58 23.42 1.47
CA PRO A 171 -3.32 22.19 0.72
C PRO A 171 -2.41 21.27 1.53
N MET A 172 -2.69 19.97 1.46
CA MET A 172 -1.86 18.94 2.07
C MET A 172 -0.63 18.70 1.20
N ILE A 173 0.55 18.70 1.82
CA ILE A 173 1.82 18.47 1.13
C ILE A 173 2.50 17.29 1.78
N GLY A 174 2.99 16.37 0.95
CA GLY A 174 3.65 15.18 1.44
C GLY A 174 4.55 14.53 0.40
N THR A 175 5.23 13.48 0.82
CA THR A 175 6.00 12.61 -0.06
C THR A 175 5.43 11.21 -0.01
N PHE A 176 5.18 10.66 -1.18
CA PHE A 176 4.75 9.30 -1.41
C PHE A 176 5.94 8.51 -1.97
N SER A 177 6.26 7.39 -1.33
CA SER A 177 7.26 6.45 -1.78
C SER A 177 6.60 5.11 -2.03
N SER A 178 6.82 4.55 -3.21
CA SER A 178 6.44 3.18 -3.54
C SER A 178 7.41 2.63 -4.60
N TRP A 179 7.04 1.62 -5.39
CA TRP A 179 7.85 1.02 -6.42
C TRP A 179 6.99 0.43 -7.53
N GLY A 180 7.61 0.16 -8.68
CA GLY A 180 6.95 -0.50 -9.80
C GLY A 180 7.16 -2.01 -9.83
N THR A 181 6.66 -2.64 -10.89
CA THR A 181 6.67 -4.10 -11.05
C THR A 181 8.08 -4.69 -10.83
N PRO A 182 8.20 -5.72 -9.98
CA PRO A 182 9.45 -6.43 -9.77
C PRO A 182 10.02 -6.99 -11.08
N THR A 183 11.34 -7.00 -11.18
CA THR A 183 12.09 -7.62 -12.27
C THR A 183 12.98 -8.71 -11.71
N THR A 184 12.89 -9.91 -12.26
CA THR A 184 13.80 -11.02 -11.97
C THR A 184 14.73 -11.27 -13.16
N GLY A 185 15.90 -11.84 -12.90
CA GLY A 185 16.83 -12.17 -13.97
C GLY A 185 18.03 -12.97 -13.51
N ILE A 186 18.80 -13.43 -14.50
CA ILE A 186 20.05 -14.16 -14.31
C ILE A 186 21.19 -13.39 -15.00
N LEU A 187 22.33 -13.34 -14.32
CA LEU A 187 23.58 -12.84 -14.83
C LEU A 187 24.64 -13.95 -14.80
N HIS A 188 25.25 -14.20 -15.94
CA HIS A 188 26.47 -14.99 -16.03
C HIS A 188 27.66 -14.06 -15.85
N CYS A 189 28.51 -14.35 -14.86
CA CYS A 189 29.59 -13.45 -14.50
C CYS A 189 30.67 -13.31 -15.59
N SER A 190 30.80 -14.31 -16.46
CA SER A 190 31.71 -14.32 -17.61
C SER A 190 31.22 -13.50 -18.81
N ILE A 191 29.91 -13.25 -18.94
CA ILE A 191 29.35 -12.52 -20.09
C ILE A 191 29.50 -11.02 -19.85
N THR A 192 30.04 -10.29 -20.83
CA THR A 192 30.11 -8.81 -20.82
C THR A 192 29.70 -8.25 -22.19
N PRO A 193 28.96 -7.11 -22.26
CA PRO A 193 28.38 -6.36 -21.14
C PRO A 193 27.15 -7.05 -20.50
N ALA A 194 26.65 -6.53 -19.39
CA ALA A 194 25.42 -7.02 -18.77
C ALA A 194 24.19 -6.66 -19.63
N ALA A 195 23.23 -7.59 -19.75
CA ALA A 195 22.08 -7.45 -20.64
C ALA A 195 21.01 -6.43 -20.16
N SER A 196 21.04 -6.01 -18.90
CA SER A 196 20.09 -5.06 -18.33
C SER A 196 20.73 -4.20 -17.23
N THR A 197 20.08 -3.08 -16.87
CA THR A 197 20.57 -2.23 -15.77
C THR A 197 20.57 -2.97 -14.44
N PHE A 198 19.58 -3.83 -14.17
CA PHE A 198 19.58 -4.66 -12.96
C PHE A 198 20.71 -5.70 -12.98
N ALA A 199 20.97 -6.33 -14.14
CA ALA A 199 22.12 -7.22 -14.29
C ALA A 199 23.46 -6.48 -14.12
N HIS A 200 23.53 -5.21 -14.53
CA HIS A 200 24.68 -4.36 -14.27
C HIS A 200 24.87 -4.11 -12.77
N LEU A 201 23.80 -3.79 -12.03
CA LEU A 201 23.84 -3.65 -10.56
C LEU A 201 24.24 -4.97 -9.88
N ALA A 202 23.74 -6.11 -10.36
CA ALA A 202 24.00 -7.43 -9.79
C ALA A 202 25.45 -7.91 -10.03
N ARG A 203 26.16 -7.32 -11.00
CA ARG A 203 27.54 -7.70 -11.34
C ARG A 203 28.51 -7.56 -10.17
N LYS A 204 28.28 -6.63 -9.24
CA LYS A 204 29.14 -6.49 -8.05
C LYS A 204 29.19 -7.78 -7.21
N TYR A 205 28.19 -8.64 -7.29
CA TYR A 205 28.13 -9.91 -6.57
C TYR A 205 28.83 -11.07 -7.28
N CYS A 206 29.33 -10.88 -8.51
CA CYS A 206 30.12 -11.88 -9.21
C CYS A 206 31.48 -12.19 -8.56
N LYS A 207 31.95 -11.33 -7.65
CA LYS A 207 33.21 -11.52 -6.90
C LYS A 207 33.00 -12.15 -5.52
N ALA A 208 31.76 -12.26 -5.04
CA ALA A 208 31.45 -12.81 -3.72
C ALA A 208 31.59 -14.35 -3.67
N SER A 209 32.05 -14.98 -4.75
CA SER A 209 32.32 -16.42 -4.87
C SER A 209 33.82 -16.75 -5.00
N GLN A 210 34.71 -15.85 -4.55
CA GLN A 210 36.16 -16.11 -4.46
C GLN A 210 36.59 -16.20 -3.02
#